data_AF-A0A0K2Y3D0-F1
#
_entry.id   AF-A0A0K2Y3D0-F1
#
_cell.length_a   1.000
_cell.length_b   1.000
_cell.length_c   1.000
_cell.angle_alpha   90.00
_cell.angle_beta   90.00
_cell.angle_gamma   90.00
#
_symmetry.space_group_name_H-M   'P 1'
#
loop_
_entity.id
_entity.type
_entity.pdbx_description
1 polymer ?
#
loop_
_entity_poly.entity_id
_entity_poly.type
_entity_poly.pdbx_seq_one_letter_code
_entity_poly.pdbx_strand_id
1 'polypeptide(L)'
;MRLCLHLALCTLFAPPLFAEFSLQAVDDAVREMAIYQVSVREDIALFNDQLNRAIAKIHKDQDTETRKEADLLKESTMLYQVLQDYYSKDSVLFDYSRGLFEGYNAILKEVLQVPHLAPLIPLLHEIVHQLQTMAKLEHKLNTLLND
;
A
#
# COMPACT_ATOMS: atom_id res chain seq x y z
N MET A 1 32.91 -50.66 -35.31
CA MET A 1 32.28 -50.60 -33.98
C MET A 1 32.09 -49.14 -33.60
N ARG A 2 30.87 -48.61 -33.85
CA ARG A 2 30.44 -47.26 -33.48
C ARG A 2 29.69 -47.37 -32.16
N LEU A 3 30.32 -47.00 -31.05
CA LEU A 3 29.70 -47.11 -29.74
C LEU A 3 30.25 -46.07 -28.75
N CYS A 4 30.44 -44.83 -29.19
CA CYS A 4 30.83 -43.72 -28.31
C CYS A 4 30.19 -42.38 -28.72
N LEU A 5 28.95 -42.37 -29.21
CA LEU A 5 28.31 -41.11 -29.65
C LEU A 5 26.86 -40.93 -29.19
N HIS A 6 26.46 -41.46 -28.03
CA HIS A 6 25.11 -41.26 -27.51
C HIS A 6 25.05 -40.76 -26.05
N LEU A 7 26.17 -40.29 -25.47
CA LEU A 7 26.18 -39.78 -24.08
C LEU A 7 26.54 -38.30 -23.93
N ALA A 8 26.51 -37.51 -25.01
CA ALA A 8 26.86 -36.09 -24.97
C ALA A 8 25.70 -35.16 -25.41
N LEU A 9 24.46 -35.67 -25.47
CA LEU A 9 23.32 -34.93 -26.02
C LEU A 9 22.10 -34.83 -25.09
N CYS A 10 22.27 -34.99 -23.77
CA CYS A 10 21.18 -34.88 -22.81
C CYS A 10 21.35 -33.75 -21.76
N THR A 11 22.39 -32.92 -21.85
CA THR A 11 22.59 -31.79 -20.92
C THR A 11 22.27 -30.41 -21.51
N LEU A 12 21.78 -30.34 -22.75
CA LEU A 12 21.58 -29.07 -23.46
C LEU A 12 20.16 -28.50 -23.44
N PHE A 13 19.21 -29.14 -22.74
CA PHE A 13 17.81 -28.68 -22.75
C PHE A 13 17.08 -28.99 -21.43
N ALA A 14 17.73 -28.71 -20.29
CA ALA A 14 16.96 -28.39 -19.10
C ALA A 14 16.82 -26.86 -19.08
N PRO A 15 15.63 -26.29 -19.35
CA PRO A 15 15.41 -24.88 -19.04
C PRO A 15 15.72 -24.70 -17.54
N PRO A 16 16.29 -23.54 -17.15
CA PRO A 16 16.63 -23.32 -15.75
C PRO A 16 15.31 -23.32 -14.96
N LEU A 17 15.01 -24.42 -14.27
CA LEU A 17 13.87 -24.51 -13.35
C LEU A 17 13.90 -23.34 -12.34
N PHE A 18 15.08 -22.80 -12.05
CA PHE A 18 15.28 -21.61 -11.22
C PHE A 18 14.63 -20.33 -11.78
N ALA A 19 14.52 -20.16 -13.10
CA ALA A 19 13.90 -18.96 -13.69
C ALA A 19 12.37 -18.99 -13.58
N GLU A 20 11.75 -20.17 -13.64
CA GLU A 20 10.29 -20.33 -13.49
C GLU A 20 9.82 -20.02 -12.06
N PHE A 21 10.59 -20.40 -11.03
CA PHE A 21 10.27 -20.09 -9.64
C PHE A 21 10.36 -18.59 -9.33
N SER A 22 11.32 -17.88 -9.92
CA SER A 22 11.45 -16.42 -9.75
C SER A 22 10.28 -15.68 -10.42
N LEU A 23 9.91 -16.07 -11.64
CA LEU A 23 8.81 -15.42 -12.36
C LEU A 23 7.44 -15.66 -11.70
N GLN A 24 7.18 -16.87 -11.20
CA GLN A 24 5.94 -17.16 -10.45
C GLN A 24 5.88 -16.35 -9.15
N ALA A 25 6.99 -16.24 -8.42
CA ALA A 25 7.06 -15.45 -7.20
C ALA A 25 6.83 -13.94 -7.44
N VAL A 26 7.27 -13.44 -8.60
CA VAL A 26 6.96 -12.08 -9.06
C VAL A 26 5.48 -11.94 -9.43
N ASP A 27 4.90 -12.86 -10.20
CA ASP A 27 3.47 -12.81 -10.56
C ASP A 27 2.56 -12.85 -9.33
N ASP A 28 2.86 -13.73 -8.37
CA ASP A 28 2.11 -13.85 -7.13
C ASP A 28 2.18 -12.54 -6.32
N ALA A 29 3.37 -11.95 -6.19
CA ALA A 29 3.57 -10.69 -5.45
C ALA A 29 2.92 -9.49 -6.14
N VAL A 30 2.96 -9.41 -7.47
CA VAL A 30 2.26 -8.35 -8.24
C VAL A 30 0.75 -8.50 -8.11
N ARG A 31 0.22 -9.72 -8.18
CA ARG A 31 -1.21 -9.98 -8.02
C ARG A 31 -1.69 -9.59 -6.62
N GLU A 32 -0.95 -9.98 -5.60
CA GLU A 32 -1.24 -9.60 -4.21
C GLU A 32 -1.19 -8.08 -4.03
N MET A 33 -0.19 -7.41 -4.61
CA MET A 33 -0.07 -5.95 -4.58
C MET A 33 -1.27 -5.26 -5.23
N ALA A 34 -1.74 -5.77 -6.37
CA ALA A 34 -2.91 -5.22 -7.07
C ALA A 34 -4.20 -5.32 -6.23
N ILE A 35 -4.38 -6.43 -5.51
CA ILE A 35 -5.52 -6.61 -4.59
C ILE A 35 -5.49 -5.55 -3.49
N TYR A 36 -4.34 -5.39 -2.82
CA TYR A 36 -4.21 -4.39 -1.77
C TYR A 36 -4.34 -2.96 -2.28
N GLN A 37 -3.85 -2.67 -3.49
CA GLN A 37 -3.97 -1.34 -4.09
C GLN A 37 -5.43 -0.92 -4.33
N VAL A 38 -6.28 -1.86 -4.75
CA VAL A 38 -7.72 -1.59 -4.92
C VAL A 38 -8.38 -1.42 -3.55
N SER A 39 -8.15 -2.36 -2.64
CA SER A 39 -8.75 -2.35 -1.29
C SER A 39 -8.41 -1.06 -0.53
N VAL A 40 -7.14 -0.68 -0.49
CA VAL A 40 -6.68 0.49 0.28
C VAL A 40 -7.23 1.79 -0.27
N ARG A 41 -7.45 1.87 -1.59
CA ARG A 41 -8.04 3.04 -2.22
C ARG A 41 -9.51 3.20 -1.82
N GLU A 42 -10.26 2.11 -1.78
CA GLU A 42 -11.65 2.10 -1.33
C GLU A 42 -11.74 2.49 0.15
N ASP A 43 -10.88 1.93 1.00
CA ASP A 43 -10.84 2.22 2.43
C ASP A 43 -10.45 3.68 2.70
N ILE A 44 -9.46 4.22 1.98
CA ILE A 44 -9.08 5.64 2.06
C ILE A 44 -10.24 6.56 1.66
N ALA A 45 -10.96 6.23 0.58
CA ALA A 45 -12.12 7.02 0.15
C ALA A 45 -13.24 6.99 1.20
N LEU A 46 -13.51 5.82 1.77
CA LEU A 46 -14.47 5.66 2.87
C LEU A 46 -14.05 6.45 4.10
N PHE A 47 -12.77 6.42 4.46
CA PHE A 47 -12.22 7.17 5.58
C PHE A 47 -12.40 8.68 5.39
N ASN A 48 -12.09 9.22 4.21
CA ASN A 48 -12.27 10.64 3.91
C ASN A 48 -13.75 11.06 4.01
N ASP A 49 -14.69 10.23 3.55
CA ASP A 49 -16.12 10.47 3.69
C ASP A 49 -16.58 10.47 5.16
N GLN A 50 -16.10 9.50 5.96
CA GLN A 50 -16.40 9.45 7.39
C GLN A 50 -15.78 10.62 8.18
N LEU A 51 -14.55 11.02 7.83
CA LEU A 51 -13.87 12.17 8.43
C LEU A 51 -14.63 13.48 8.17
N ASN A 52 -15.08 13.71 6.93
CA ASN A 52 -15.90 14.87 6.58
C ASN A 52 -17.20 14.93 7.41
N ARG A 53 -17.85 13.78 7.63
CA ARG A 53 -19.03 13.69 8.49
C ARG A 53 -18.71 13.99 9.95
N ALA A 54 -17.58 13.51 10.46
CA ALA A 54 -17.14 13.77 11.83
C ALA A 54 -16.85 15.28 12.05
N ILE A 55 -16.12 15.91 11.13
CA ILE A 55 -15.84 17.35 11.14
C ILE A 55 -17.14 18.17 11.11
N ALA A 56 -18.10 17.79 10.26
CA ALA A 56 -19.39 18.47 10.20
C ALA A 56 -20.20 18.39 11.51
N LYS A 57 -19.99 17.35 12.33
CA LYS A 57 -20.56 17.25 13.68
C LYS A 57 -19.81 18.14 14.67
N ILE A 58 -18.47 18.07 14.68
CA ILE A 58 -17.60 18.90 15.54
C ILE A 58 -17.89 20.40 15.32
N HIS A 59 -18.10 20.83 14.07
CA HIS A 59 -18.48 22.20 13.73
C HIS A 59 -19.80 22.67 14.35
N LYS A 60 -20.71 21.77 14.69
CA LYS A 60 -21.98 22.09 15.35
C LYS A 60 -21.83 22.24 16.86
N ASP A 61 -20.84 21.57 17.45
CA ASP A 61 -20.64 21.49 18.91
C ASP A 61 -19.84 22.69 19.48
N GLN A 62 -19.47 23.68 18.64
CA GLN A 62 -18.80 24.94 18.99
C GLN A 62 -17.45 24.84 19.71
N ASP A 63 -16.85 23.65 19.80
CA ASP A 63 -15.49 23.48 20.29
C ASP A 63 -14.46 23.96 19.24
N THR A 64 -13.83 25.10 19.51
CA THR A 64 -12.89 25.74 18.58
C THR A 64 -11.54 25.05 18.48
N GLU A 65 -11.08 24.35 19.53
CA GLU A 65 -9.81 23.61 19.49
C GLU A 65 -9.98 22.31 18.72
N THR A 66 -10.97 21.49 19.08
CA THR A 66 -11.28 20.24 18.36
C THR A 66 -11.60 20.49 16.89
N ARG A 67 -12.22 21.63 16.56
CA ARG A 67 -12.43 22.06 15.18
C ARG A 67 -11.13 22.24 14.41
N LYS A 68 -10.17 22.96 14.99
CA LYS A 68 -8.88 23.25 14.34
C LYS A 68 -8.08 21.97 14.09
N GLU A 69 -8.07 21.05 15.05
CA GLU A 69 -7.41 19.76 14.90
C GLU A 69 -8.06 18.92 13.79
N ALA A 70 -9.39 18.89 13.73
CA ALA A 70 -10.11 18.12 12.72
C ALA A 70 -9.95 18.71 11.30
N ASP A 71 -9.88 20.04 11.18
CA ASP A 71 -9.58 20.71 9.91
C ASP A 71 -8.14 20.43 9.43
N LEU A 72 -7.15 20.46 10.33
CA LEU A 72 -5.75 20.08 10.00
C LEU A 72 -5.66 18.62 9.55
N LEU A 73 -6.37 17.71 10.23
CA LEU A 73 -6.42 16.31 9.84
C LEU A 73 -6.97 16.13 8.42
N LYS A 74 -8.02 16.88 8.07
CA LYS A 74 -8.59 16.86 6.71
C LYS A 74 -7.61 17.34 5.65
N GLU A 75 -6.84 18.39 5.94
CA GLU A 75 -5.79 18.86 5.03
C GLU A 75 -4.73 17.78 4.81
N SER A 76 -4.25 17.15 5.88
CA SER A 76 -3.29 16.04 5.82
C SER A 76 -3.82 14.88 4.97
N THR A 77 -5.07 14.47 5.15
CA THR A 77 -5.62 13.31 4.41
C THR A 77 -5.91 13.63 2.95
N MET A 78 -6.29 14.87 2.63
CA MET A 78 -6.38 15.35 1.25
C MET A 78 -5.03 15.36 0.54
N LEU A 79 -3.95 15.77 1.23
CA LEU A 79 -2.60 15.73 0.67
C LEU A 79 -2.20 14.30 0.28
N TYR A 80 -2.46 13.31 1.13
CA TYR A 80 -2.18 11.91 0.80
C TYR A 80 -3.04 11.36 -0.33
N GLN A 81 -4.30 11.79 -0.44
CA GLN A 81 -5.15 11.45 -1.58
C GLN A 81 -4.62 12.04 -2.89
N VAL A 82 -4.16 13.30 -2.87
CA VAL A 82 -3.53 13.94 -4.05
C VAL A 82 -2.25 13.22 -4.45
N LEU A 83 -1.42 12.83 -3.48
CA LEU A 83 -0.23 12.02 -3.74
C LEU A 83 -0.63 10.67 -4.36
N GLN A 84 -1.67 10.01 -3.85
CA GLN A 84 -2.16 8.75 -4.41
C GLN A 84 -2.64 8.89 -5.85
N ASP A 85 -3.41 9.93 -6.14
CA ASP A 85 -3.89 10.20 -7.49
C ASP A 85 -2.74 10.57 -8.44
N TYR A 86 -1.69 11.23 -7.95
CA TYR A 86 -0.49 11.54 -8.73
C TYR A 86 0.30 10.28 -9.11
N TYR A 87 0.61 9.42 -8.13
CA TYR A 87 1.38 8.19 -8.35
C TYR A 87 0.60 7.10 -9.07
N SER A 88 -0.74 7.14 -9.05
CA SER A 88 -1.55 6.26 -9.91
C SER A 88 -1.37 6.53 -11.41
N LYS A 89 -0.82 7.70 -11.78
CA LYS A 89 -0.61 8.12 -13.17
C LYS A 89 0.84 7.97 -13.65
N ASP A 90 1.80 7.97 -12.73
CA ASP A 90 3.23 7.81 -13.03
C ASP A 90 3.79 6.57 -12.31
N SER A 91 3.98 5.48 -13.06
CA SER A 91 4.36 4.16 -12.56
C SER A 91 5.84 4.01 -12.17
N VAL A 92 6.56 5.12 -11.98
CA VAL A 92 8.04 5.13 -12.03
C VAL A 92 8.70 5.17 -10.64
N LEU A 93 7.96 5.36 -9.55
CA LEU A 93 8.57 5.55 -8.22
C LEU A 93 8.22 4.43 -7.23
N PHE A 94 9.19 3.54 -7.03
CA PHE A 94 9.18 2.33 -6.20
C PHE A 94 9.42 2.58 -4.68
N ASP A 95 8.96 3.73 -4.15
CA ASP A 95 8.91 4.00 -2.69
C ASP A 95 7.57 4.62 -2.26
N TYR A 96 6.55 4.55 -3.12
CA TYR A 96 5.27 5.21 -2.91
C TYR A 96 4.47 4.60 -1.74
N SER A 97 4.42 3.27 -1.64
CA SER A 97 3.62 2.61 -0.59
C SER A 97 4.21 2.84 0.79
N ARG A 98 5.54 2.96 0.88
CA ARG A 98 6.23 3.31 2.14
C ARG A 98 5.86 4.73 2.59
N GLY A 99 5.90 5.70 1.69
CA GLY A 99 5.53 7.09 2.01
C GLY A 99 4.08 7.20 2.48
N LEU A 100 3.15 6.51 1.82
CA LEU A 100 1.76 6.44 2.27
C LEU A 100 1.62 5.76 3.64
N PHE A 101 2.30 4.63 3.86
CA PHE A 101 2.28 3.94 5.14
C PHE A 101 2.72 4.86 6.28
N GLU A 102 3.83 5.57 6.12
CA GLU A 102 4.34 6.51 7.12
C GLU A 102 3.34 7.64 7.39
N GLY A 103 2.73 8.17 6.33
CA GLY A 103 1.72 9.22 6.41
C GLY A 103 0.44 8.81 7.15
N TYR A 104 -0.16 7.69 6.76
CA TYR A 104 -1.36 7.19 7.42
C TYR A 104 -1.09 6.70 8.85
N ASN A 105 0.12 6.22 9.13
CA ASN A 105 0.52 5.88 10.49
C ASN A 105 0.68 7.13 11.37
N ALA A 106 1.12 8.26 10.82
CA ALA A 106 1.11 9.55 11.52
C ALA A 106 -0.32 10.04 11.80
N ILE A 107 -1.21 9.98 10.80
CA ILE A 107 -2.64 10.30 10.94
C ILE A 107 -3.29 9.45 12.03
N LEU A 108 -3.01 8.15 12.07
CA LEU A 108 -3.52 7.26 13.13
C LEU A 108 -3.08 7.72 14.52
N LYS A 109 -1.80 8.10 14.69
CA LYS A 109 -1.30 8.63 15.97
C LYS A 109 -1.97 9.92 16.40
N GLU A 110 -2.32 10.79 15.46
CA GLU A 110 -3.06 12.02 15.72
C GLU A 110 -4.51 11.72 16.11
N VAL A 111 -5.21 10.87 15.34
CA VAL A 111 -6.60 10.48 15.62
C VAL A 111 -6.77 9.78 16.97
N LEU A 112 -5.80 8.98 17.40
CA LEU A 112 -5.80 8.35 18.72
C LEU A 112 -5.84 9.36 19.88
N GLN A 113 -5.43 10.60 19.64
CA GLN A 113 -5.44 11.67 20.64
C GLN A 113 -6.74 12.49 20.65
N VAL A 114 -7.62 12.31 19.66
CA VAL A 114 -8.86 13.08 19.50
C VAL A 114 -10.08 12.19 19.74
N PRO A 115 -10.72 12.24 20.93
CA PRO A 115 -11.82 11.33 21.28
C PRO A 115 -13.01 11.38 20.29
N HIS A 116 -13.29 12.55 19.72
CA HIS A 116 -14.37 12.74 18.75
C HIS A 116 -14.15 11.99 17.43
N LEU A 117 -12.91 11.59 17.15
CA LEU A 117 -12.52 10.85 15.95
C LEU A 117 -12.33 9.36 16.22
N ALA A 118 -12.57 8.90 17.46
CA ALA A 118 -12.44 7.49 17.84
C ALA A 118 -13.18 6.49 16.90
N PRO A 119 -14.37 6.81 16.35
CA PRO A 119 -15.05 5.92 15.40
C PRO A 119 -14.26 5.64 14.11
N LEU A 120 -13.27 6.47 13.75
CA LEU A 120 -12.45 6.31 12.55
C LEU A 120 -11.26 5.37 12.75
N ILE A 121 -10.88 5.10 14.00
CA ILE A 121 -9.68 4.33 14.36
C ILE A 121 -9.65 2.93 13.72
N PRO A 122 -10.74 2.13 13.72
CA PRO A 122 -10.70 0.79 13.14
C PRO A 122 -10.37 0.80 11.65
N LEU A 123 -10.95 1.74 10.90
CA LEU A 123 -10.71 1.88 9.47
C LEU A 123 -9.28 2.37 9.18
N LEU A 124 -8.76 3.29 10.01
CA LEU A 124 -7.35 3.72 9.91
C LEU A 124 -6.37 2.58 10.17
N HIS A 125 -6.66 1.69 11.14
CA HIS A 125 -5.84 0.50 11.35
C HIS A 125 -5.79 -0.41 10.13
N GLU A 126 -6.93 -0.61 9.47
CA GLU A 126 -7.02 -1.42 8.25
C GLU A 126 -6.19 -0.78 7.11
N ILE A 127 -6.36 0.52 6.88
CA ILE A 127 -5.57 1.27 5.88
C ILE A 127 -4.07 1.15 6.17
N VAL A 128 -3.65 1.38 7.42
CA VAL A 128 -2.23 1.29 7.82
C VAL A 128 -1.69 -0.13 7.63
N HIS A 129 -2.48 -1.15 7.96
CA HIS A 129 -2.10 -2.55 7.76
C HIS A 129 -1.90 -2.88 6.27
N GLN A 130 -2.86 -2.50 5.43
CA GLN A 130 -2.78 -2.74 3.99
C GLN A 130 -1.58 -2.02 3.37
N LEU A 131 -1.35 -0.74 3.71
CA LEU A 131 -0.19 0.03 3.23
C LEU A 131 1.14 -0.60 3.70
N GLN A 132 1.20 -1.11 4.93
CA GLN A 132 2.37 -1.82 5.42
C GLN A 132 2.65 -3.09 4.61
N THR A 133 1.61 -3.86 4.27
CA THR A 133 1.73 -5.06 3.44
C THR A 133 2.19 -4.70 2.03
N MET A 134 1.62 -3.65 1.43
CA MET A 134 2.06 -3.13 0.15
C MET A 134 3.54 -2.72 0.17
N ALA A 135 4.00 -1.99 1.20
CA ALA A 135 5.40 -1.62 1.33
C ALA A 135 6.35 -2.83 1.45
N LYS A 136 5.90 -3.93 2.08
CA LYS A 136 6.66 -5.19 2.15
C LYS A 136 6.70 -5.91 0.80
N LEU A 137 5.59 -5.94 0.07
CA LEU A 137 5.50 -6.54 -1.27
C LEU A 137 6.36 -5.76 -2.27
N GLU A 138 6.32 -4.43 -2.20
CA GLU A 138 7.17 -3.54 -2.99
C GLU A 138 8.66 -3.82 -2.75
N HIS A 139 9.08 -3.97 -1.49
CA HIS A 139 10.44 -4.37 -1.17
C HIS A 139 10.79 -5.77 -1.70
N LYS A 140 9.89 -6.74 -1.55
CA LYS A 140 10.08 -8.11 -2.06
C LYS A 140 10.25 -8.13 -3.58
N LEU A 141 9.43 -7.37 -4.32
CA LEU A 141 9.53 -7.23 -5.77
C LEU A 141 10.86 -6.59 -6.17
N ASN A 142 11.28 -5.53 -5.47
CA ASN A 142 12.58 -4.90 -5.70
C ASN A 142 13.74 -5.88 -5.52
N THR A 143 13.70 -6.75 -4.51
CA THR A 143 14.71 -7.79 -4.32
C THR A 143 14.66 -8.81 -5.46
N LEU A 144 13.48 -9.35 -5.78
CA LEU A 144 13.32 -10.37 -6.84
C LEU A 144 13.71 -9.89 -8.25
N LEU A 145 13.58 -8.59 -8.52
CA LEU A 145 13.88 -8.00 -9.84
C LEU A 145 15.33 -7.54 -10.00
N ASN A 146 16.05 -7.33 -8.90
CA ASN A 146 17.44 -6.85 -8.91
C ASN A 146 18.48 -7.92 -8.50
N ASP A 147 18.02 -9.12 -8.11
CA ASP A 147 18.84 -10.33 -7.92
C ASP A 147 19.09 -11.06 -9.25
#